data_AF-A0A920QYM2-F1
#
_entry.id   AF-A0A920QYM2-F1
#
_cell.length_a   1.000
_cell.length_b   1.000
_cell.length_c   1.000
_cell.angle_alpha   90.00
_cell.angle_beta   90.00
_cell.angle_gamma   90.00
#
_symmetry.space_group_name_H-M   'P 1'
#
loop_
_entity.id
_entity.type
_entity.pdbx_description
1 polymer ?
#
loop_
_entity_poly.entity_id
_entity_poly.type
_entity_poly.pdbx_seq_one_letter_code
_entity_poly.pdbx_strand_id
1 'polypeptide(L)'
;MNTKTLTSWLLIVGPILMFGMFALLWPALIGEGETAASDVAELMDNPQLSLIMTAIGTLIFVGTISGLALLSWSKAPESGAVGALGSLSSIVFVGVVAVGIAAMGSNFGVIEEGADNVAGAEMISQVAGWGLFNGLFWFWSIGNILLGATLVVEKKLNNIVSWLFLLVGVLMNLHK
;
A
#
# COMPACT_ATOMS: atom_id res chain seq x y z
N MET A 1 6.31 24.10 2.89
CA MET A 1 5.88 22.85 3.57
C MET A 1 7.13 22.10 4.00
N ASN A 2 7.21 21.58 5.22
CA ASN A 2 8.36 20.77 5.68
C ASN A 2 7.98 19.27 5.74
N THR A 3 8.97 18.40 5.95
CA THR A 3 8.76 16.94 5.97
C THR A 3 7.72 16.51 7.00
N LYS A 4 7.70 17.14 8.19
CA LYS A 4 6.70 16.84 9.22
C LYS A 4 5.28 17.11 8.73
N THR A 5 5.06 18.27 8.12
CA THR A 5 3.74 18.63 7.56
C THR A 5 3.34 17.68 6.43
N LEU A 6 4.27 17.31 5.54
CA LEU A 6 4.00 16.34 4.48
C LEU A 6 3.62 14.97 5.05
N THR A 7 4.40 14.43 5.98
CA THR A 7 4.11 13.15 6.65
C THR A 7 2.75 13.18 7.33
N SER A 8 2.38 14.26 8.01
CA SER A 8 1.05 14.39 8.62
C SER A 8 -0.08 14.36 7.58
N TRP A 9 0.07 15.04 6.45
CA TRP A 9 -0.93 14.99 5.37
C TRP A 9 -1.08 13.58 4.81
N LEU A 10 0.04 12.90 4.54
CA LEU A 10 0.04 11.52 4.04
C LEU A 10 -0.64 10.55 5.01
N LEU A 11 -0.48 10.75 6.32
CA LEU A 11 -1.05 9.87 7.35
C LEU A 11 -2.49 10.21 7.75
N ILE A 12 -2.95 11.45 7.54
CA ILE A 12 -4.35 11.84 7.81
C ILE A 12 -5.21 11.57 6.58
N VAL A 13 -4.79 12.08 5.42
CA VAL A 13 -5.59 12.04 4.20
C VAL A 13 -5.40 10.72 3.46
N GLY A 14 -4.20 10.15 3.49
CA GLY A 14 -3.88 8.90 2.79
C GLY A 14 -4.84 7.75 3.10
N PRO A 15 -5.04 7.36 4.38
CA PRO A 15 -5.95 6.27 4.72
C PRO A 15 -7.41 6.53 4.33
N ILE A 16 -7.89 7.77 4.44
CA ILE A 16 -9.25 8.15 4.03
C ILE A 16 -9.41 7.99 2.52
N LEU A 17 -8.44 8.49 1.76
CA LEU A 17 -8.42 8.33 0.31
C LEU A 17 -8.26 6.88 -0.11
N MET A 18 -7.47 6.08 0.62
CA MET A 18 -7.26 4.67 0.35
C MET A 18 -8.57 3.89 0.50
N PHE A 19 -9.29 4.11 1.60
CA PHE A 19 -10.62 3.53 1.78
C PHE A 19 -11.59 3.99 0.70
N GLY A 20 -11.68 5.30 0.45
CA GLY A 20 -12.57 5.84 -0.58
C GLY A 20 -12.26 5.29 -1.98
N MET A 21 -10.98 5.14 -2.31
CA MET A 21 -10.54 4.61 -3.59
C MET A 21 -10.86 3.13 -3.72
N PHE A 22 -10.34 2.27 -2.83
CA PHE A 22 -10.39 0.82 -3.04
C PHE A 22 -11.66 0.16 -2.54
N ALA A 23 -12.35 0.74 -1.55
CA ALA A 23 -13.59 0.16 -1.03
C ALA A 23 -14.85 0.72 -1.71
N LEU A 24 -14.76 1.88 -2.38
CA LEU A 24 -15.93 2.54 -2.98
C LEU A 24 -15.74 2.81 -4.47
N LEU A 25 -14.73 3.61 -4.85
CA LEU A 25 -14.60 4.08 -6.23
C LEU A 25 -14.16 2.97 -7.19
N TRP A 26 -13.20 2.13 -6.80
CA TRP A 26 -12.69 1.06 -7.65
C TRP A 26 -13.76 0.00 -7.96
N PRO A 27 -14.47 -0.59 -6.97
CA PRO A 27 -15.55 -1.53 -7.26
C PRO A 27 -16.70 -0.91 -8.06
N ALA A 28 -17.01 0.36 -7.82
CA ALA A 28 -18.12 1.03 -8.49
C ALA A 28 -17.83 1.47 -9.93
N LEU A 29 -16.57 1.76 -10.26
CA LEU A 29 -16.17 2.34 -11.55
C LEU A 29 -15.43 1.38 -12.46
N ILE A 30 -14.74 0.38 -11.90
CA ILE A 30 -13.95 -0.62 -12.64
C ILE A 30 -14.57 -2.00 -12.44
N GLY A 31 -14.71 -2.41 -11.17
CA GLY A 31 -15.09 -3.77 -10.79
C GLY A 31 -14.09 -4.35 -9.78
N GLU A 32 -14.43 -5.51 -9.19
CA GLU A 32 -13.59 -6.13 -8.15
C GLU A 32 -12.56 -7.11 -8.71
N GLY A 33 -12.77 -7.63 -9.91
CA GLY A 33 -11.95 -8.63 -10.56
C GLY A 33 -11.76 -9.86 -9.67
N GLU A 34 -12.64 -10.85 -9.72
CA GLU A 34 -12.50 -12.06 -8.89
C GLU A 34 -11.43 -13.04 -9.40
N THR A 35 -11.03 -12.90 -10.66
CA THR A 35 -10.02 -13.71 -11.35
C THR A 35 -9.20 -12.84 -12.28
N ALA A 36 -8.03 -13.31 -12.75
CA ALA A 36 -7.25 -12.59 -13.74
C ALA A 36 -8.04 -12.30 -15.03
N ALA A 37 -8.87 -13.25 -15.49
CA ALA A 37 -9.70 -13.06 -16.69
C ALA A 37 -10.76 -11.98 -16.49
N SER A 38 -11.46 -11.97 -15.36
CA SER A 38 -12.46 -10.93 -15.06
C SER A 38 -11.81 -9.57 -14.79
N ASP A 39 -10.66 -9.53 -14.13
CA ASP A 39 -9.89 -8.30 -13.89
C ASP A 39 -9.45 -7.65 -15.21
N VAL A 40 -8.92 -8.45 -16.15
CA VAL A 40 -8.61 -7.95 -17.52
C VAL A 40 -9.88 -7.45 -18.21
N ALA A 41 -10.97 -8.21 -18.16
CA ALA A 41 -12.23 -7.80 -18.81
C ALA A 41 -12.77 -6.47 -18.26
N GLU A 42 -12.74 -6.28 -16.94
CA GLU A 42 -13.18 -5.07 -16.25
C GLU A 42 -12.27 -3.87 -16.56
N LEU A 43 -10.94 -4.07 -16.53
CA LEU A 43 -9.99 -3.03 -16.91
C LEU A 43 -10.16 -2.60 -18.38
N MET A 44 -10.53 -3.54 -19.26
CA MET A 44 -10.69 -3.30 -20.69
C MET A 44 -12.08 -2.78 -21.10
N ASP A 45 -13.08 -2.80 -20.21
CA ASP A 45 -14.41 -2.24 -20.49
C ASP A 45 -14.33 -0.71 -20.72
N ASN A 46 -13.49 -0.03 -19.93
CA ASN A 46 -13.15 1.38 -20.16
C ASN A 46 -11.66 1.64 -19.88
N PRO A 47 -10.77 1.34 -20.84
CA PRO A 47 -9.32 1.40 -20.66
C PRO A 47 -8.83 2.77 -20.17
N GLN A 48 -9.39 3.86 -20.70
CA GLN A 48 -9.00 5.20 -20.32
C GLN A 48 -9.35 5.54 -18.87
N LEU A 49 -10.55 5.13 -18.41
CA LEU A 49 -10.93 5.27 -17.01
C LEU A 49 -10.03 4.41 -16.11
N SER A 50 -9.79 3.16 -16.50
CA SER A 50 -8.90 2.22 -15.79
C SER A 50 -7.49 2.77 -15.61
N LEU A 51 -6.92 3.41 -16.64
CA LEU A 51 -5.62 4.09 -16.54
C LEU A 51 -5.62 5.23 -15.52
N ILE A 52 -6.65 6.07 -15.54
CA ILE A 52 -6.79 7.18 -14.59
C ILE A 52 -6.94 6.65 -13.16
N MET A 53 -7.81 5.66 -12.97
CA MET A 53 -8.06 5.04 -11.67
C MET A 53 -6.79 4.35 -11.14
N THR A 54 -6.06 3.65 -12.00
CA THR A 54 -4.77 3.02 -11.66
C THR A 54 -3.75 4.08 -11.20
N ALA A 55 -3.61 5.18 -11.94
CA ALA A 55 -2.68 6.24 -11.59
C ALA A 55 -3.02 6.88 -10.22
N ILE A 56 -4.29 7.23 -10.01
CA ILE A 56 -4.73 7.85 -8.76
C ILE A 56 -4.62 6.86 -7.60
N GLY A 57 -5.08 5.62 -7.78
CA GLY A 57 -5.00 4.58 -6.75
C GLY A 57 -3.56 4.29 -6.34
N THR A 58 -2.64 4.19 -7.30
CA THR A 58 -1.21 4.00 -7.04
C THR A 58 -0.65 5.16 -6.22
N LEU A 59 -0.97 6.41 -6.58
CA LEU A 59 -0.51 7.59 -5.83
C LEU A 59 -1.04 7.61 -4.39
N ILE A 60 -2.31 7.27 -4.19
CA ILE A 60 -2.93 7.21 -2.87
C ILE A 60 -2.26 6.12 -2.01
N PHE A 61 -2.10 4.93 -2.56
CA PHE A 61 -1.48 3.80 -1.88
C PHE A 61 -0.03 4.14 -1.51
N VAL A 62 0.78 4.50 -2.51
CA VAL A 62 2.21 4.82 -2.35
C VAL A 62 2.39 5.99 -1.40
N GLY A 63 1.57 7.04 -1.52
CA GLY A 63 1.62 8.19 -0.62
C GLY A 63 1.36 7.80 0.83
N THR A 64 0.35 6.96 1.07
CA THR A 64 0.00 6.48 2.42
C THR A 64 1.15 5.69 3.05
N ILE A 65 1.68 4.69 2.33
CA ILE A 65 2.80 3.88 2.83
C ILE A 65 4.09 4.71 2.96
N SER A 66 4.33 5.65 2.06
CA SER A 66 5.46 6.59 2.17
C SER A 66 5.33 7.46 3.43
N GLY A 67 4.12 7.85 3.82
CA GLY A 67 3.87 8.51 5.10
C GLY A 67 4.32 7.66 6.30
N LEU A 68 4.05 6.35 6.26
CA LEU A 68 4.51 5.42 7.29
C LEU A 68 6.03 5.25 7.27
N ALA A 69 6.64 5.12 6.11
CA ALA A 69 8.10 5.07 5.96
C ALA A 69 8.75 6.32 6.56
N LEU A 70 8.25 7.52 6.23
CA LEU A 70 8.78 8.79 6.75
C LEU A 70 8.59 8.91 8.27
N LEU A 71 7.46 8.45 8.80
CA LEU A 71 7.24 8.41 10.24
C LEU A 71 8.25 7.48 10.93
N SER A 72 8.45 6.27 10.41
CA SER A 72 9.44 5.33 10.94
C SER A 72 10.87 5.88 10.82
N TRP A 73 11.21 6.49 9.69
CA TRP A 73 12.50 7.13 9.45
C TRP A 73 12.78 8.26 10.45
N SER A 74 11.76 9.03 10.83
CA SER A 74 11.91 10.11 11.83
C SER A 74 12.39 9.61 13.20
N LYS A 75 12.29 8.30 13.46
CA LYS A 75 12.74 7.64 14.70
C LYS A 75 14.15 7.09 14.59
N ALA A 76 14.67 6.88 13.38
CA ALA A 76 15.99 6.30 13.14
C ALA A 76 17.15 7.01 13.86
N PRO A 77 17.16 8.35 14.04
CA PRO A 77 18.23 9.04 14.78
C PRO A 77 18.24 8.81 16.30
N GLU A 78 17.16 8.26 16.88
CA GLU A 78 17.09 7.99 18.32
C GLU A 78 18.03 6.82 18.70
N SER A 79 18.51 6.78 19.95
CA SER A 79 19.42 5.71 20.40
C SER A 79 18.67 4.45 20.85
N GLY A 80 19.38 3.31 20.84
CA GLY A 80 18.87 2.04 21.37
C GLY A 80 17.71 1.46 20.56
N ALA A 81 16.74 0.86 21.25
CA ALA A 81 15.66 0.11 20.63
C ALA A 81 14.75 0.98 19.74
N VAL A 82 14.55 2.26 20.08
CA VAL A 82 13.70 3.19 19.30
C VAL A 82 14.29 3.40 17.90
N GLY A 83 15.58 3.75 17.82
CA GLY A 83 16.26 3.94 16.53
C GLY A 83 16.34 2.67 15.70
N ALA A 84 16.67 1.54 16.35
CA ALA A 84 16.80 0.26 15.66
C ALA A 84 15.48 -0.21 15.03
N LEU A 85 14.39 -0.22 15.81
CA LEU A 85 13.07 -0.63 15.34
C LEU A 85 12.50 0.34 14.31
N GLY A 86 12.66 1.65 14.52
CA GLY A 86 12.23 2.67 13.57
C GLY A 86 12.94 2.58 12.22
N SER A 87 14.25 2.33 12.23
CA SER A 87 15.03 2.14 11.01
C SER A 87 14.58 0.90 10.23
N LEU A 88 14.42 -0.24 10.91
CA LEU A 88 13.94 -1.47 10.29
C LEU A 88 12.54 -1.30 9.71
N SER A 89 11.64 -0.68 10.47
CA SER A 89 10.28 -0.37 10.01
C SER A 89 10.29 0.49 8.74
N SER A 90 11.14 1.53 8.70
CA SER A 90 11.27 2.40 7.52
C SER A 90 11.74 1.63 6.29
N ILE A 91 12.73 0.75 6.42
CA ILE A 91 13.24 -0.07 5.32
C ILE A 91 12.12 -0.97 4.77
N VAL A 92 11.37 -1.62 5.67
CA VAL A 92 10.25 -2.48 5.28
C VAL A 92 9.19 -1.70 4.54
N PHE A 93 8.77 -0.52 5.03
CA PHE A 93 7.78 0.31 4.34
C PHE A 93 8.26 0.82 2.98
N VAL A 94 9.55 1.15 2.82
CA VAL A 94 10.11 1.48 1.48
C VAL A 94 10.02 0.29 0.54
N GLY A 95 10.29 -0.93 1.02
CA GLY A 95 10.08 -2.16 0.26
C GLY A 95 8.61 -2.35 -0.15
N VAL A 96 7.67 -2.10 0.76
CA VAL A 96 6.22 -2.15 0.48
C VAL A 96 5.82 -1.13 -0.57
N VAL A 97 6.37 0.09 -0.52
CA VAL A 97 6.17 1.10 -1.58
C VAL A 97 6.64 0.58 -2.93
N ALA A 98 7.85 0.02 -3.01
CA ALA A 98 8.40 -0.47 -4.26
C ALA A 98 7.55 -1.61 -4.86
N VAL A 99 7.13 -2.56 -4.03
CA VAL A 99 6.23 -3.65 -4.46
C VAL A 99 4.86 -3.12 -4.88
N GLY A 100 4.31 -2.16 -4.14
CA GLY A 100 3.03 -1.53 -4.48
C GLY A 100 3.07 -0.80 -5.82
N ILE A 101 4.15 -0.07 -6.11
CA ILE A 101 4.36 0.55 -7.43
C ILE A 101 4.37 -0.50 -8.53
N ALA A 102 5.10 -1.61 -8.33
CA ALA A 102 5.19 -2.68 -9.32
C ALA A 102 3.84 -3.40 -9.54
N ALA A 103 3.18 -3.77 -8.44
CA ALA A 103 1.93 -4.54 -8.47
C ALA A 103 0.76 -3.71 -9.03
N MET A 104 0.60 -2.48 -8.57
CA MET A 104 -0.46 -1.61 -9.08
C MET A 104 -0.13 -1.06 -10.46
N GLY A 105 1.15 -0.77 -10.71
CA GLY A 105 1.63 -0.31 -12.01
C GLY A 105 1.50 -1.37 -13.11
N SER A 106 1.40 -2.66 -12.78
CA SER A 106 1.20 -3.69 -13.81
C SER A 106 -0.13 -3.53 -14.55
N ASN A 107 -1.13 -2.86 -13.97
CA ASN A 107 -2.39 -2.56 -14.65
C ASN A 107 -2.19 -1.72 -15.92
N PHE A 108 -1.14 -0.88 -15.98
CA PHE A 108 -0.78 -0.20 -17.23
C PHE A 108 -0.40 -1.20 -18.33
N GLY A 109 0.39 -2.22 -17.97
CA GLY A 109 0.77 -3.29 -18.89
C GLY A 109 -0.39 -4.23 -19.23
N VAL A 110 -1.30 -4.49 -18.29
CA VAL A 110 -2.54 -5.25 -18.55
C VAL A 110 -3.39 -4.55 -19.60
N ILE A 111 -3.57 -3.24 -19.48
CA ILE A 111 -4.39 -2.45 -20.40
C ILE A 111 -3.74 -2.34 -21.79
N GLU A 112 -2.41 -2.16 -21.83
CA GLU A 112 -1.66 -2.11 -23.08
C GLU A 112 -1.70 -3.46 -23.83
N GLU A 113 -1.37 -4.56 -23.14
CA GLU A 113 -1.34 -5.90 -23.71
C GLU A 113 -2.76 -6.39 -24.05
N GLY A 114 -3.76 -6.03 -23.25
CA GLY A 114 -5.14 -6.50 -23.37
C GLY A 114 -5.83 -6.08 -24.67
N ALA A 115 -5.32 -5.06 -25.35
CA ALA A 115 -5.83 -4.62 -26.64
C ALA A 115 -5.58 -5.66 -27.76
N ASP A 116 -4.44 -6.35 -27.70
CA ASP A 116 -3.96 -7.22 -28.78
C ASP A 116 -3.81 -8.69 -28.34
N ASN A 117 -3.62 -8.95 -27.03
CA ASN A 117 -3.33 -10.27 -26.49
C ASN A 117 -3.88 -10.45 -25.07
N VAL A 118 -5.15 -10.83 -24.99
CA VAL A 118 -5.87 -11.07 -23.71
C VAL A 118 -5.13 -12.09 -22.83
N ALA A 119 -4.59 -13.18 -23.39
CA ALA A 119 -3.87 -14.19 -22.62
C ALA A 119 -2.56 -13.65 -21.99
N GLY A 120 -1.88 -12.74 -22.68
CA GLY A 120 -0.72 -12.02 -22.13
C GLY A 120 -1.11 -11.09 -21.00
N ALA A 121 -2.21 -10.34 -21.17
CA ALA A 121 -2.75 -9.45 -20.16
C ALA A 121 -3.19 -10.20 -18.89
N GLU A 122 -3.84 -11.36 -19.03
CA GLU A 122 -4.20 -12.22 -17.90
C GLU A 122 -2.98 -12.72 -17.13
N MET A 123 -1.89 -13.06 -17.84
CA MET A 123 -0.64 -13.46 -17.20
C MET A 123 -0.01 -12.31 -16.40
N ILE A 124 -0.03 -11.09 -16.95
CA ILE A 124 0.47 -9.90 -16.24
C ILE A 124 -0.38 -9.64 -14.99
N SER A 125 -1.71 -9.64 -15.11
CA SER A 125 -2.64 -9.46 -13.98
C SER A 125 -2.36 -10.52 -12.89
N GLN A 126 -2.31 -11.81 -13.25
CA GLN A 126 -2.12 -12.90 -12.30
C GLN A 126 -0.78 -12.83 -11.56
N VAL A 127 0.32 -12.58 -12.27
CA VAL A 127 1.67 -12.67 -11.70
C VAL A 127 2.11 -11.35 -11.08
N ALA A 128 2.04 -10.27 -11.84
CA ALA A 128 2.52 -8.97 -11.41
C ALA A 128 1.48 -8.25 -10.53
N GLY A 129 0.19 -8.32 -10.87
CA GLY A 129 -0.86 -7.75 -10.04
C GLY A 129 -1.05 -8.57 -8.75
N TRP A 130 -1.77 -9.67 -8.86
CA TRP A 130 -2.21 -10.47 -7.72
C TRP A 130 -1.04 -11.11 -6.96
N GLY A 131 -0.08 -11.68 -7.68
CA GLY A 131 1.06 -12.36 -7.08
C GLY A 131 1.90 -11.45 -6.18
N LEU A 132 2.25 -10.25 -6.66
CA LEU A 132 3.01 -9.27 -5.88
C LEU A 132 2.16 -8.64 -4.77
N PHE A 133 0.90 -8.31 -5.06
CA PHE A 133 0.02 -7.62 -4.11
C PHE A 133 -0.36 -8.51 -2.91
N ASN A 134 -0.56 -9.81 -3.12
CA ASN A 134 -0.81 -10.74 -2.00
C ASN A 134 0.37 -10.85 -1.05
N GLY A 135 1.60 -10.88 -1.59
CA GLY A 135 2.82 -10.89 -0.77
C GLY A 135 3.03 -9.58 -0.01
N LEU A 136 2.55 -8.45 -0.55
CA LEU A 136 2.71 -7.13 0.04
C LEU A 136 2.14 -7.03 1.45
N PHE A 137 0.96 -7.61 1.71
CA PHE A 137 0.27 -7.50 3.02
C PHE A 137 1.09 -8.07 4.18
N TRP A 138 1.87 -9.13 3.92
CA TRP A 138 2.76 -9.72 4.92
C TRP A 138 3.84 -8.73 5.37
N PHE A 139 4.52 -8.10 4.41
CA PHE A 139 5.57 -7.12 4.71
C PHE A 139 5.00 -5.83 5.28
N TRP A 140 3.82 -5.41 4.82
CA TRP A 140 3.12 -4.27 5.39
C TRP A 140 2.78 -4.51 6.87
N SER A 141 2.30 -5.71 7.21
CA SER A 141 2.11 -6.14 8.60
C SER A 141 3.38 -6.00 9.44
N ILE A 142 4.52 -6.51 8.94
CA ILE A 142 5.81 -6.43 9.64
C ILE A 142 6.20 -4.97 9.89
N GLY A 143 6.04 -4.10 8.89
CA GLY A 143 6.30 -2.66 9.01
C GLY A 143 5.49 -2.01 10.14
N ASN A 144 4.19 -2.33 10.22
CA ASN A 144 3.29 -1.85 11.26
C ASN A 144 3.66 -2.38 12.66
N ILE A 145 4.03 -3.66 12.78
CA ILE A 145 4.44 -4.25 14.05
C ILE A 145 5.71 -3.55 14.57
N LEU A 146 6.71 -3.37 13.71
CA LEU A 146 7.96 -2.69 14.06
C LEU A 146 7.73 -1.22 14.43
N LEU A 147 6.89 -0.51 13.68
CA LEU A 147 6.53 0.87 14.01
C LEU A 147 5.76 0.94 15.33
N GLY A 148 4.74 0.12 15.52
CA GLY A 148 3.97 0.07 16.77
C GLY A 148 4.86 -0.21 17.99
N ALA A 149 5.77 -1.19 17.88
CA ALA A 149 6.77 -1.47 18.92
C ALA A 149 7.68 -0.26 19.19
N THR A 150 8.15 0.42 18.13
CA THR A 150 8.94 1.66 18.24
C THR A 150 8.18 2.71 19.06
N LEU A 151 6.90 2.93 18.76
CA LEU A 151 6.07 3.95 19.41
C LEU A 151 5.73 3.58 20.86
N VAL A 152 5.54 2.30 21.18
CA VAL A 152 5.35 1.81 22.56
C VAL A 152 6.60 2.03 23.40
N VAL A 153 7.79 1.75 22.84
CA VAL A 153 9.07 1.94 23.54
C VAL A 153 9.39 3.42 23.70
N GLU A 154 9.11 4.24 22.68
CA GLU A 154 9.39 5.68 22.70
C GLU A 154 8.57 6.43 23.77
N LYS A 155 7.33 6.00 24.05
CA LYS A 155 6.42 6.58 25.08
C LYS A 155 6.14 8.08 24.91
N LYS A 156 6.42 8.66 23.74
CA LYS A 156 6.14 10.07 23.41
C LYS A 156 4.75 10.29 22.80
N LEU A 157 4.08 9.23 22.36
CA LEU A 157 2.71 9.25 21.83
C LEU A 157 1.73 8.58 22.79
N ASN A 158 0.44 8.85 22.59
CA ASN A 158 -0.61 8.15 23.31
C ASN A 158 -0.50 6.64 23.06
N ASN A 159 -0.42 5.86 24.15
CA ASN A 159 -0.31 4.41 24.11
C ASN A 159 -1.36 3.75 23.21
N ILE A 160 -2.59 4.27 23.16
CA ILE A 160 -3.66 3.72 22.31
C ILE A 160 -3.24 3.74 20.85
N VAL A 161 -2.65 4.83 20.37
CA VAL A 161 -2.19 4.96 18.98
C VAL A 161 -1.04 3.98 18.71
N SER A 162 -0.11 3.84 19.66
CA SER A 162 1.01 2.88 19.54
C SER A 162 0.51 1.43 19.45
N TRP A 163 -0.49 1.06 20.26
CA TRP A 163 -1.10 -0.27 20.22
C TRP A 163 -1.97 -0.50 18.98
N LEU A 164 -2.58 0.55 18.42
CA LEU A 164 -3.34 0.43 17.16
C LEU A 164 -2.45 -0.04 16.01
N PHE A 165 -1.22 0.48 15.88
CA PHE A 165 -0.29 0.00 14.85
C PHE A 165 0.08 -1.48 15.04
N LEU A 166 0.29 -1.92 16.27
CA LEU A 166 0.53 -3.34 16.58
C LEU A 166 -0.69 -4.20 16.21
N LEU A 167 -1.88 -3.77 16.62
CA LEU A 167 -3.14 -4.47 16.35
C LEU A 167 -3.41 -4.59 14.85
N VAL A 168 -3.25 -3.50 14.10
CA VAL A 168 -3.42 -3.49 12.64
C VAL A 168 -2.45 -4.48 12.01
N GLY A 169 -1.17 -4.43 12.38
CA GLY A 169 -0.17 -5.37 11.88
C GLY A 169 -0.56 -6.83 12.13
N VAL A 170 -1.04 -7.17 13.32
CA VAL A 170 -1.49 -8.54 13.65
C VAL A 170 -2.74 -8.93 12.85
N LEU A 171 -3.78 -8.08 12.83
CA LEU A 171 -5.06 -8.35 12.17
C LEU A 171 -4.93 -8.55 10.66
N MET A 172 -3.97 -7.88 10.01
CA MET A 172 -3.70 -8.05 8.58
C MET A 172 -3.23 -9.46 8.19
N ASN A 173 -2.73 -10.27 9.14
CA ASN A 173 -2.35 -11.67 8.87
C ASN A 173 -3.39 -12.69 9.33
N LEU A 174 -4.46 -12.24 10.01
CA LEU A 174 -5.53 -13.10 10.50
C LEU A 174 -6.65 -13.28 9.47
N HIS A 175 -6.68 -12.46 8.42
CA HIS A 175 -7.50 -12.66 7.24
C HIS A 175 -6.72 -13.50 6.23
N LYS A 176 -6.91 -14.82 6.30
CA LYS A 176 -6.70 -15.76 5.22
C LYS A 176 -8.01 -16.48 4.95
#